data_AF-A0A3B6PKW9-F1
#
_entry.id   AF-A0A3B6PKW9-F1
#
_cell.length_a   1.000
_cell.length_b   1.000
_cell.length_c   1.000
_cell.angle_alpha   90.00
_cell.angle_beta   90.00
_cell.angle_gamma   90.00
#
_symmetry.space_group_name_H-M   'P 1'
#
loop_
_entity.id
_entity.type
_entity.pdbx_description
1 polymer ?
#
loop_
_entity_poly.entity_id
_entity_poly.type
_entity_poly.pdbx_seq_one_letter_code
_entity_poly.pdbx_strand_id
1 'polypeptide(L)'
;MAGLVISKAGGGFSITKSCASGRPKAAAAECPKATPAARAAELLVCRTLGIVKDGQDVTATALDAFAERFKEQLPPDVIVAMRGLFKLDCNSATGMEEALIAHGGDGALDLESNDSGTVAQLANA
;
A
#
# COMPACT_ATOMS: atom_id res chain seq x y z
N MET A 1 -4.86 -51.64 13.55
CA MET A 1 -4.73 -51.95 12.11
C MET A 1 -6.01 -51.48 11.42
N ALA A 2 -5.92 -50.47 10.55
CA ALA A 2 -7.09 -49.96 9.82
C ALA A 2 -7.46 -50.98 8.74
N GLY A 3 -8.63 -51.60 8.88
CA GLY A 3 -9.10 -52.62 7.95
C GLY A 3 -9.86 -52.01 6.77
N LEU A 4 -9.80 -52.66 5.61
CA LEU A 4 -10.68 -52.40 4.49
C LEU A 4 -11.68 -53.55 4.45
N VAL A 5 -12.97 -53.27 4.65
CA VAL A 5 -14.02 -54.28 4.62
C VAL A 5 -14.60 -54.30 3.22
N ILE A 6 -14.54 -55.46 2.57
CA ILE A 6 -15.14 -55.69 1.25
C ILE A 6 -16.32 -56.60 1.44
N SER A 7 -17.50 -56.16 0.99
CA SER A 7 -18.75 -56.90 1.12
C SER A 7 -19.50 -56.92 -0.22
N LYS A 8 -20.17 -58.03 -0.53
CA LYS A 8 -20.92 -58.19 -1.78
C LYS A 8 -22.36 -57.74 -1.56
N ALA A 9 -22.78 -56.67 -2.22
CA ALA A 9 -24.15 -56.18 -2.20
C ALA A 9 -24.74 -56.34 -3.61
N GLY A 10 -25.95 -56.88 -3.71
CA GLY A 10 -26.59 -57.40 -4.93
C GLY A 10 -26.28 -56.60 -6.19
N GLY A 11 -25.33 -57.10 -6.98
CA GLY A 11 -24.84 -56.50 -8.23
C GLY A 11 -23.33 -56.19 -8.26
N GLY A 12 -22.65 -56.03 -7.12
CA GLY A 12 -21.23 -55.66 -7.09
C GLY A 12 -20.55 -55.86 -5.73
N PHE A 13 -19.28 -55.46 -5.64
CA PHE A 13 -18.53 -55.44 -4.38
C PHE A 13 -18.43 -53.99 -3.88
N SER A 14 -18.80 -53.78 -2.62
CA SER A 14 -18.66 -52.50 -1.93
C SER A 14 -17.45 -52.57 -1.00
N ILE A 15 -16.57 -51.57 -1.12
CA ILE A 15 -15.35 -51.46 -0.33
C ILE A 15 -15.53 -50.28 0.64
N THR A 16 -15.60 -50.55 1.93
CA THR A 16 -15.70 -49.53 2.98
C THR A 16 -14.47 -49.56 3.89
N LYS A 17 -13.87 -48.37 4.12
CA LYS A 17 -12.76 -48.19 5.05
C LYS A 17 -13.32 -48.19 6.48
N SER A 18 -12.99 -49.19 7.28
CA SER A 18 -13.32 -49.17 8.71
C SER A 18 -12.29 -48.30 9.44
N CYS A 19 -12.49 -46.98 9.39
CA CYS A 19 -11.76 -46.06 10.24
C CYS A 19 -12.39 -46.11 11.64
N ALA A 20 -11.74 -46.80 12.57
CA ALA A 20 -11.96 -46.61 14.00
C ALA A 20 -11.39 -45.25 14.44
N SER A 21 -12.00 -44.16 13.97
CA SER A 21 -11.86 -42.82 14.54
C SER A 21 -12.97 -41.94 13.95
N GLY A 22 -13.91 -41.53 14.79
CA GLY A 22 -15.07 -40.74 14.41
C GLY A 22 -14.69 -39.48 13.64
N ARG A 23 -15.37 -39.26 12.52
CA ARG A 23 -15.42 -37.97 11.85
C ARG A 23 -16.90 -37.60 11.71
N PRO A 24 -17.41 -36.59 12.43
CA PRO A 24 -18.71 -36.06 12.09
C PRO A 24 -18.60 -35.13 10.88
N LYS A 25 -19.72 -35.07 10.18
CA LYS A 25 -19.97 -34.34 8.94
C LYS A 25 -20.58 -32.96 9.26
N ALA A 26 -20.10 -31.96 8.54
CA ALA A 26 -20.73 -30.66 8.23
C ALA A 26 -20.86 -29.55 9.31
N ALA A 27 -20.64 -28.32 8.81
CA ALA A 27 -21.16 -27.02 9.24
C ALA A 27 -20.61 -26.35 10.52
N ALA A 28 -19.69 -25.39 10.34
CA ALA A 28 -19.73 -24.03 10.90
C ALA A 28 -18.46 -23.26 10.50
N ALA A 29 -18.63 -21.97 10.15
CA ALA A 29 -17.58 -21.03 9.80
C ALA A 29 -16.75 -20.63 11.02
N GLU A 30 -15.97 -21.56 11.57
CA GLU A 30 -14.89 -21.26 12.51
C GLU A 30 -13.57 -21.65 11.85
N CYS A 31 -12.62 -20.71 11.86
CA CYS A 31 -11.26 -20.91 11.38
C CYS A 31 -10.77 -22.30 11.81
N PRO A 32 -10.35 -23.19 10.88
CA PRO A 32 -9.92 -24.52 11.26
C PRO A 32 -8.78 -24.37 12.27
N LYS A 33 -9.01 -24.87 13.50
CA LYS A 33 -8.02 -24.84 14.58
C LYS A 33 -6.70 -25.31 14.00
N ALA A 34 -5.75 -24.37 13.90
CA ALA A 34 -4.48 -24.62 13.24
C ALA A 34 -3.86 -25.88 13.84
N THR A 35 -3.46 -26.81 12.97
CA THR A 35 -2.82 -28.04 13.41
C THR A 35 -1.57 -27.68 14.24
N PRO A 36 -1.13 -28.53 15.18
CA PRO A 36 0.06 -28.24 15.98
C PRO A 36 1.29 -27.85 15.14
N ALA A 37 1.43 -28.45 13.96
CA ALA A 37 2.47 -28.11 13.00
C ALA A 37 2.29 -26.70 12.38
N ALA A 38 1.06 -26.30 12.05
CA ALA A 38 0.77 -24.97 11.53
C ALA A 38 1.05 -23.88 12.57
N ARG A 39 0.70 -24.12 13.85
CA ARG A 39 1.04 -23.22 14.96
C ARG A 39 2.55 -23.09 15.17
N ALA A 40 3.29 -24.20 15.07
CA ALA A 40 4.75 -24.17 15.18
C ALA A 40 5.39 -23.38 14.02
N ALA A 41 4.87 -23.55 12.79
CA ALA A 41 5.32 -22.79 11.63
C ALA A 41 5.01 -21.29 11.75
N GLU A 42 3.80 -20.93 12.19
CA GLU A 42 3.39 -19.56 12.47
C GLU A 42 4.35 -18.89 13.46
N LEU A 43 4.62 -19.54 14.59
CA LEU A 43 5.50 -19.02 15.64
C LEU A 43 6.94 -18.84 15.14
N LEU A 44 7.44 -19.79 14.34
CA LEU A 44 8.75 -19.69 13.71
C LEU A 44 8.82 -18.49 12.75
N VAL A 45 7.82 -18.33 11.88
CA VAL A 45 7.75 -17.21 10.94
C VAL A 45 7.71 -15.87 11.69
N CYS A 46 6.83 -15.73 12.69
CA CYS A 46 6.75 -14.52 13.51
C CYS A 46 8.07 -14.21 14.24
N ARG A 47 8.78 -15.24 14.73
CA ARG A 47 10.10 -15.06 15.35
C ARG A 47 11.15 -14.64 14.33
N THR A 48 11.18 -15.24 13.13
CA THR A 48 12.13 -14.87 12.06
C THR A 48 11.91 -13.44 11.54
N LEU A 49 10.66 -12.97 11.54
CA LEU A 49 10.30 -11.59 11.16
C LEU A 49 10.53 -10.59 12.30
N GLY A 50 10.91 -11.02 13.50
CA GLY A 50 11.09 -10.14 14.66
C GLY A 50 9.80 -9.63 15.29
N ILE A 51 8.64 -10.18 14.90
CA ILE A 51 7.31 -9.87 15.45
C ILE A 51 7.20 -10.40 16.88
N VAL A 52 7.78 -11.57 17.15
CA VAL A 52 7.78 -12.21 18.48
C VAL A 52 9.20 -12.22 19.04
N LYS A 53 9.37 -11.66 20.24
CA LYS A 53 10.61 -11.68 21.02
C LYS A 53 10.34 -12.32 22.37
N ASP A 54 11.17 -13.29 22.77
CA ASP A 54 11.04 -14.01 24.05
C ASP A 54 9.65 -14.64 24.28
N GLY A 55 8.98 -15.04 23.19
CA GLY A 55 7.64 -15.63 23.23
C GLY A 55 6.49 -14.62 23.38
N GLN A 56 6.78 -13.31 23.39
CA GLN A 56 5.76 -12.27 23.36
C GLN A 56 5.75 -11.51 22.03
N ASP A 57 4.56 -11.17 21.56
CA ASP A 57 4.39 -10.24 20.44
C ASP A 57 4.85 -8.85 20.88
N VAL A 58 5.85 -8.30 20.18
CA VAL A 58 6.43 -6.99 20.48
C VAL A 58 5.86 -5.89 19.61
N THR A 59 4.95 -6.20 18.68
CA THR A 59 4.48 -5.26 17.66
C THR A 59 3.82 -4.03 18.28
N ALA A 60 2.88 -4.22 19.21
CA ALA A 60 2.19 -3.12 19.86
C ALA A 60 3.17 -2.22 20.64
N THR A 61 4.00 -2.81 21.49
CA THR A 61 5.01 -2.09 22.29
C THR A 61 6.02 -1.35 21.42
N ALA A 62 6.44 -1.95 20.30
CA ALA A 62 7.35 -1.33 19.35
C ALA A 62 6.71 -0.14 18.62
N LEU A 63 5.43 -0.26 18.25
CA LEU A 63 4.68 0.83 17.65
C LEU A 63 4.44 1.98 18.63
N ASP A 64 4.17 1.68 19.90
CA ASP A 64 4.03 2.70 20.94
C ASP A 64 5.34 3.44 21.18
N ALA A 65 6.45 2.71 21.31
CA ALA A 65 7.78 3.29 21.48
C ALA A 65 8.25 4.06 20.23
N PHE A 66 7.84 3.62 19.03
CA PHE A 66 8.07 4.35 17.79
C PHE A 66 7.26 5.64 17.80
N ALA A 67 5.95 5.56 18.08
CA ALA A 67 5.08 6.74 18.13
C ALA A 67 5.61 7.78 19.12
N GLU A 68 6.06 7.36 20.31
CA GLU A 68 6.68 8.25 21.30
C GLU A 68 7.85 9.07 20.75
N ARG A 69 8.66 8.50 19.87
CA ARG A 69 9.79 9.22 19.25
C ARG A 69 9.34 10.31 18.27
N PHE A 70 8.10 10.29 17.80
CA PHE A 70 7.52 11.27 16.88
C PHE A 70 6.38 12.09 17.50
N LYS A 71 6.08 11.92 18.80
CA LYS A 71 5.03 12.69 19.50
C LYS A 71 5.41 14.16 19.69
N GLU A 72 6.70 14.43 19.85
CA GLU A 72 7.19 15.80 20.02
C GLU A 72 7.47 16.42 18.65
N GLN A 73 6.85 17.56 18.39
CA GLN A 73 7.20 18.38 17.24
C GLN A 73 8.69 18.74 17.35
N LEU A 74 9.42 18.61 16.24
CA LEU A 74 10.82 19.05 16.20
C LEU A 74 10.91 20.50 16.70
N PRO A 75 11.95 20.86 17.48
CA PRO A 75 12.13 22.22 17.95
C PRO A 75 12.06 23.21 16.77
N PRO A 76 11.41 24.37 16.92
CA PRO A 76 11.26 25.35 15.84
C PRO A 76 12.58 25.67 15.15
N ASP A 77 13.67 25.76 15.91
CA ASP A 77 15.02 26.04 15.41
C ASP A 77 15.54 24.95 14.47
N VAL A 78 15.25 23.68 14.77
CA VAL A 78 15.63 22.53 13.93
C VAL A 78 14.82 22.53 12.63
N ILE A 79 13.54 22.88 12.71
CA ILE A 79 12.68 23.01 11.53
C ILE A 79 13.19 24.13 10.63
N VAL A 80 13.50 25.30 11.19
CA VAL A 80 14.07 26.44 10.45
C VAL A 80 15.40 26.06 9.81
N ALA A 81 16.29 25.39 10.54
CA ALA A 81 17.56 24.93 10.01
C ALA A 81 17.40 23.92 8.85
N MET A 82 16.48 22.96 8.96
CA MET A 82 16.18 22.01 7.89
C MET A 82 15.58 22.69 6.66
N ARG A 83 14.65 23.64 6.84
CA ARG A 83 14.11 24.43 5.72
C ARG A 83 15.19 25.27 5.03
N GLY A 84 16.11 25.84 5.79
CA GLY A 84 17.28 26.54 5.25
C GLY A 84 18.23 25.62 4.49
N LEU A 85 18.54 24.44 5.05
CA LEU A 85 19.43 23.44 4.43
C LEU A 85 18.90 22.98 3.07
N PHE A 86 17.60 22.71 2.98
CA PHE A 86 16.94 22.30 1.74
C PHE A 86 16.44 23.47 0.88
N LYS A 87 16.71 24.72 1.28
CA LYS A 87 16.28 25.95 0.60
C LYS A 87 14.77 25.97 0.30
N LEU A 88 13.96 25.43 1.21
CA LEU A 88 12.49 25.33 1.03
C LEU A 88 11.81 26.70 1.04
N ASP A 89 12.40 27.67 1.73
CA ASP A 89 11.91 29.06 1.80
C ASP A 89 12.65 29.98 0.80
N CYS A 90 13.21 29.40 -0.27
CA CYS A 90 13.91 30.21 -1.26
C CYS A 90 12.90 30.88 -2.21
N ASN A 91 12.60 32.14 -1.91
CA ASN A 91 11.71 33.02 -2.67
C ASN A 91 12.19 33.28 -4.12
N SER A 92 13.35 32.75 -4.52
CA SER A 92 13.87 32.89 -5.87
C SER A 92 12.94 32.26 -6.91
N ALA A 93 12.24 31.17 -6.57
CA ALA A 93 11.27 30.57 -7.47
C ALA A 93 10.11 31.54 -7.75
N THR A 94 9.56 32.16 -6.69
CA THR A 94 8.49 33.15 -6.79
C THR A 94 8.95 34.42 -7.50
N GLY A 95 10.16 34.90 -7.22
CA GLY A 95 10.72 36.07 -7.91
C GLY A 95 11.03 35.83 -9.39
N MET A 96 11.46 34.62 -9.76
CA MET A 96 11.62 34.23 -11.16
C MET A 96 10.27 34.04 -11.86
N GLU A 97 9.28 33.46 -11.18
CA GLU A 97 7.91 33.33 -11.69
C GLU A 97 7.29 34.70 -11.95
N GLU A 98 7.37 35.64 -11.01
CA GLU A 98 6.88 37.01 -11.19
C GLU A 98 7.63 37.74 -12.31
N ALA A 99 8.96 37.57 -12.41
CA ALA A 99 9.75 38.12 -13.50
C ALA A 99 9.41 37.51 -14.87
N LEU A 100 9.10 36.22 -14.94
CA LEU A 100 8.67 35.55 -16.17
C LEU A 100 7.27 35.99 -16.58
N ILE A 101 6.35 36.15 -15.64
CA ILE A 101 5.01 36.71 -15.87
C ILE A 101 5.11 38.15 -16.36
N ALA A 102 5.99 38.97 -15.76
CA ALA A 102 6.22 40.34 -16.20
C ALA A 102 6.90 40.42 -17.57
N HIS A 103 7.84 39.52 -17.87
CA HIS A 103 8.55 39.47 -19.15
C HIS A 103 7.65 39.00 -20.29
N GLY A 104 6.74 38.05 -20.03
CA GLY A 104 5.76 37.54 -20.98
C GLY A 104 4.38 38.18 -20.86
N GLY A 105 4.29 39.47 -20.46
CA GLY A 105 3.03 40.16 -20.13
C GLY A 105 1.90 40.03 -21.17
N ASP A 106 0.71 40.55 -20.83
CA ASP A 106 -0.64 40.45 -21.47
C ASP A 106 -0.76 40.32 -23.01
N GLY A 107 0.29 40.61 -23.78
CA GLY A 107 0.36 40.43 -25.24
C GLY A 107 1.12 39.19 -25.75
N ALA A 108 1.66 38.31 -24.91
CA ALA A 108 2.43 37.14 -25.38
C ALA A 108 1.58 36.03 -26.03
N LEU A 109 0.25 36.10 -25.90
CA LEU A 109 -0.71 35.19 -26.54
C LEU A 109 -1.59 35.86 -27.61
N ASP A 110 -1.27 37.07 -28.07
CA ASP A 110 -1.87 37.57 -29.30
C ASP A 110 -1.16 36.92 -30.50
N LEU A 111 -1.42 35.62 -30.65
CA LEU A 111 -1.24 34.92 -31.91
C LEU A 111 -2.29 35.53 -32.86
N GLU A 112 -1.94 36.69 -33.43
CA GLU A 112 -2.72 37.31 -34.49
C GLU A 112 -3.04 36.24 -35.53
N SER A 113 -4.32 35.89 -35.57
CA SER A 113 -4.93 35.25 -36.72
C SER A 113 -4.93 36.26 -37.86
N ASN A 114 -3.77 36.51 -38.46
CA ASN A 114 -3.70 37.27 -39.70
C ASN A 114 -3.98 36.29 -40.85
N ASP A 115 -5.27 36.02 -41.00
CA ASP A 115 -5.91 35.40 -42.15
C ASP A 115 -5.42 36.10 -43.43
N SER A 116 -4.50 35.43 -44.13
CA SER A 116 -4.09 35.80 -45.48
C SER A 116 -5.26 35.51 -46.43
N GLY A 117 -6.14 36.49 -46.66
CA GLY A 117 -7.24 36.34 -47.59
C GLY A 117 -7.91 37.64 -48.04
N THR A 118 -7.32 38.31 -49.05
CA THR A 118 -7.99 39.04 -50.17
C THR A 118 -9.13 40.05 -49.83
N VAL A 119 -9.15 41.32 -50.25
CA VAL A 119 -9.29 41.84 -51.62
C VAL A 119 -9.17 43.39 -51.58
N ALA A 120 -8.53 43.94 -52.62
CA ALA A 120 -8.51 45.31 -53.15
C ALA A 120 -9.39 46.42 -52.55
N GLN A 121 -8.84 47.65 -52.44
CA GLN A 121 -9.30 48.77 -53.27
C GLN A 121 -8.25 49.90 -53.36
N LEU A 122 -7.72 50.08 -54.57
CA LEU A 122 -7.04 51.30 -55.03
C LEU A 122 -8.04 52.46 -55.12
N ALA A 123 -7.71 53.61 -54.55
CA ALA A 123 -8.23 54.89 -55.03
C ALA A 123 -7.19 55.99 -54.77
N ASN A 124 -6.59 56.47 -55.85
CA ASN A 124 -5.70 57.63 -55.90
C ASN A 124 -6.37 58.60 -56.88
N ALA A 125 -6.86 59.75 -56.39
CA ALA A 125 -7.11 61.03 -57.09
C ALA A 125 -7.80 62.00 -56.12
#